data_AF-A0A523AWA1-F1
#
_entry.id   AF-A0A523AWA1-F1
#
_cell.length_a   1.000
_cell.length_b   1.000
_cell.length_c   1.000
_cell.angle_alpha   90.00
_cell.angle_beta   90.00
_cell.angle_gamma   90.00
#
_symmetry.space_group_name_H-M   'P 1'
#
loop_
_entity.id
_entity.type
_entity.pdbx_description
1 polymer ?
#
loop_
_entity_poly.entity_id
_entity_poly.type
_entity_poly.pdbx_seq_one_letter_code
_entity_poly.pdbx_strand_id
1 'polypeptide(L)'
;MKSGELLRELYHCLHCHLCNFADWHALDEWLPLCPTYAYFGFESFSASGKMELARALLSGELKPSPRTLQILFSDLGCGACHQQCRGLTGLKVEHVELFEELKARLVERGYGPLPEQRAYAESVRKNHNPYRERHEERTSWLERELPERAETVYFVGCTSSYRQREIARSTAEVLLRSGVEFTVLEDEWCCGSPLLRTGQRKLAREVAEHNLEALRRAGARRVVFSCAGCYRTFSRDYPRLLGREPGLELLHTSQYFLRILSGRGLRGNGGRVTYHDPCHLGRGMGVYDPPRELLRRMYGEGFVEMRRSRENSWCCGAGSGVKAAFPDFALWSAARRLEEAEGVEAEVLVSTCPFCKRNLGDASRKRGGMEVRDLSELLEGALT
;
A
#
# COMPACT_ATOMS: atom_id res chain seq x y z
N MET A 1 -18.10 8.64 -10.38
CA MET A 1 -18.93 7.67 -11.14
C MET A 1 -20.40 7.97 -10.87
N LYS A 2 -21.27 8.01 -11.88
CA LYS A 2 -22.73 8.20 -11.64
C LYS A 2 -23.34 6.90 -11.07
N SER A 3 -24.46 6.96 -10.34
CA SER A 3 -25.06 5.75 -9.73
C SER A 3 -25.43 4.65 -10.73
N GLY A 4 -26.00 5.02 -11.88
CA GLY A 4 -26.34 4.05 -12.94
C GLY A 4 -25.11 3.43 -13.62
N GLU A 5 -23.97 4.13 -13.62
CA GLU A 5 -22.71 3.61 -14.15
C GLU A 5 -22.10 2.59 -13.17
N LEU A 6 -22.10 2.90 -11.87
CA LEU A 6 -21.65 1.98 -10.83
C LEU A 6 -22.44 0.68 -10.83
N LEU A 7 -23.77 0.75 -10.96
CA LEU A 7 -24.61 -0.45 -10.98
C LEU A 7 -24.34 -1.32 -12.22
N ARG A 8 -24.11 -0.71 -13.39
CA ARG A 8 -23.72 -1.45 -14.60
C ARG A 8 -22.40 -2.20 -14.44
N GLU A 9 -21.39 -1.56 -13.87
CA GLU A 9 -20.10 -2.20 -13.61
C GLU A 9 -20.22 -3.39 -12.64
N LEU A 10 -21.15 -3.33 -11.68
CA LEU A 10 -21.39 -4.46 -10.78
C LEU A 10 -21.95 -5.69 -11.52
N TYR A 11 -22.82 -5.48 -12.52
CA TYR A 11 -23.39 -6.56 -13.33
C TYR A 11 -22.38 -7.24 -14.26
N HIS A 12 -21.17 -6.70 -14.45
CA HIS A 12 -20.10 -7.39 -15.16
C HIS A 12 -19.49 -8.56 -14.36
N CYS A 13 -19.78 -8.68 -13.06
CA CYS A 13 -19.33 -9.81 -12.25
C CYS A 13 -20.14 -11.06 -12.59
N LEU A 14 -19.47 -12.14 -13.00
CA LEU A 14 -20.11 -13.43 -13.26
C LEU A 14 -20.29 -14.29 -11.99
N HIS A 15 -19.84 -13.81 -10.83
CA HIS A 15 -19.88 -14.55 -9.56
C HIS A 15 -19.24 -15.96 -9.64
N CYS A 16 -18.19 -16.15 -10.44
CA CYS A 16 -17.53 -17.45 -10.61
C CYS A 16 -16.53 -17.83 -9.49
N HIS A 17 -16.28 -16.94 -8.53
CA HIS A 17 -15.37 -17.11 -7.39
C HIS A 17 -13.87 -17.30 -7.71
N LEU A 18 -13.48 -17.41 -8.98
CA LEU A 18 -12.07 -17.61 -9.39
C LEU A 18 -11.13 -16.54 -8.84
N CYS A 19 -11.64 -15.31 -8.64
CA CYS A 19 -10.89 -14.18 -8.10
C CYS A 19 -10.38 -14.35 -6.65
N ASN A 20 -10.79 -15.43 -5.96
CA ASN A 20 -10.36 -15.74 -4.60
C ASN A 20 -9.07 -16.55 -4.52
N PHE A 21 -8.61 -17.11 -5.64
CA PHE A 21 -7.47 -18.02 -5.71
C PHE A 21 -6.35 -17.41 -6.55
N ALA A 22 -5.11 -17.83 -6.28
CA ALA A 22 -3.99 -17.51 -7.15
C ALA A 22 -4.12 -18.31 -8.45
N ASP A 23 -3.46 -17.83 -9.51
CA ASP A 23 -3.47 -18.53 -10.78
C ASP A 23 -2.78 -19.91 -10.64
N TRP A 24 -3.59 -20.96 -10.60
CA TRP A 24 -3.12 -22.33 -10.42
C TRP A 24 -2.39 -22.85 -11.67
N HIS A 25 -2.63 -22.28 -12.85
CA HIS A 25 -1.88 -22.66 -14.06
C HIS A 25 -0.42 -22.21 -13.97
N ALA A 26 -0.17 -21.09 -13.29
CA ALA A 26 1.18 -20.59 -13.05
C ALA A 26 1.88 -21.26 -11.85
N LEU A 27 1.12 -21.73 -10.85
CA LEU A 27 1.65 -22.23 -9.58
C LEU A 27 1.53 -23.76 -9.39
N ASP A 28 0.91 -24.44 -10.34
CA ASP A 28 0.58 -25.88 -10.33
C ASP A 28 -0.12 -26.36 -9.05
N GLU A 29 -0.86 -25.47 -8.39
CA GLU A 29 -1.65 -25.77 -7.19
C GLU A 29 -2.73 -24.70 -6.93
N TRP A 30 -3.81 -25.14 -6.28
CA TRP A 30 -4.86 -24.28 -5.77
C TRP A 30 -4.47 -23.59 -4.47
N LEU A 31 -4.04 -22.32 -4.57
CA LEU A 31 -3.73 -21.50 -3.41
C LEU A 31 -4.77 -20.40 -3.19
N PRO A 32 -5.25 -20.20 -1.95
CA PRO A 32 -6.07 -19.04 -1.65
C PRO A 32 -5.25 -17.76 -1.87
N LEU A 33 -5.93 -16.70 -2.31
CA LEU A 33 -5.34 -15.38 -2.51
C LEU A 33 -6.10 -14.24 -1.81
N CYS A 34 -7.37 -14.45 -1.46
CA CYS A 34 -8.20 -13.47 -0.78
C CYS A 34 -8.17 -13.66 0.75
N PRO A 35 -7.48 -12.79 1.53
CA PRO A 35 -7.38 -12.97 2.96
C PRO A 35 -8.72 -12.77 3.67
N THR A 36 -9.56 -11.86 3.19
CA THR A 36 -10.88 -11.64 3.79
C THR A 36 -11.75 -12.88 3.67
N TYR A 37 -11.78 -13.51 2.49
CA TYR A 37 -12.53 -14.74 2.30
C TYR A 37 -11.93 -15.89 3.13
N ALA A 38 -10.60 -16.07 3.08
CA ALA A 38 -9.94 -17.15 3.80
C ALA A 38 -10.03 -17.04 5.33
N TYR A 39 -10.10 -15.84 5.89
CA TYR A 39 -10.24 -15.63 7.32
C TYR A 39 -11.69 -15.76 7.81
N PHE A 40 -12.61 -15.08 7.13
CA PHE A 40 -14.00 -15.03 7.58
C PHE A 40 -14.84 -16.24 7.14
N GLY A 41 -14.42 -16.95 6.08
CA GLY A 41 -15.03 -18.20 5.62
C GLY A 41 -16.40 -18.07 4.93
N PHE A 42 -17.01 -16.88 4.93
CA PHE A 42 -18.28 -16.63 4.27
C PHE A 42 -18.10 -15.95 2.92
N GLU A 43 -18.90 -16.37 1.95
CA GLU A 43 -18.87 -15.84 0.60
C GLU A 43 -19.05 -14.33 0.53
N SER A 44 -19.87 -13.76 1.42
CA SER A 44 -20.03 -12.30 1.52
C SER A 44 -18.71 -11.51 1.68
N PHE A 45 -17.63 -12.13 2.18
CA PHE A 45 -16.31 -11.50 2.32
C PHE A 45 -15.39 -11.68 1.11
N SER A 46 -15.79 -12.44 0.10
CA SER A 46 -15.10 -12.52 -1.18
C SER A 46 -15.34 -11.25 -2.01
N ALA A 47 -14.70 -11.12 -3.18
CA ALA A 47 -15.05 -10.05 -4.10
C ALA A 47 -16.44 -10.26 -4.71
N SER A 48 -16.77 -11.47 -5.19
CA SER A 48 -18.09 -11.79 -5.77
C SER A 48 -19.25 -11.54 -4.80
N GLY A 49 -19.10 -11.92 -3.54
CA GLY A 49 -20.11 -11.67 -2.51
C GLY A 49 -20.27 -10.18 -2.20
N LYS A 50 -19.16 -9.42 -2.16
CA LYS A 50 -19.21 -7.96 -2.00
C LYS A 50 -19.84 -7.26 -3.20
N MET A 51 -19.68 -7.79 -4.42
CA MET A 51 -20.34 -7.25 -5.62
C MET A 51 -21.87 -7.38 -5.52
N GLU A 52 -22.37 -8.53 -5.08
CA GLU A 52 -23.82 -8.73 -4.86
C GLU A 52 -24.33 -7.84 -3.73
N LEU A 53 -23.57 -7.75 -2.63
CA LEU A 53 -23.89 -6.85 -1.52
C LEU A 53 -23.95 -5.39 -1.99
N ALA A 54 -22.99 -4.97 -2.82
CA ALA A 54 -22.95 -3.64 -3.42
C ALA A 54 -24.20 -3.37 -4.27
N ARG A 55 -24.59 -4.34 -5.12
CA ARG A 55 -25.77 -4.25 -5.98
C ARG A 55 -27.03 -4.04 -5.14
N ALA A 56 -27.26 -4.90 -4.15
CA ALA A 56 -28.45 -4.83 -3.28
C ALA A 56 -28.53 -3.53 -2.46
N LEU A 57 -27.38 -3.03 -1.97
CA LEU A 57 -27.32 -1.75 -1.25
C LEU A 57 -27.59 -0.54 -2.16
N LEU A 58 -27.17 -0.61 -3.43
CA LEU A 58 -27.35 0.48 -4.40
C LEU A 58 -28.75 0.47 -5.03
N SER A 59 -29.36 -0.70 -5.23
CA SER A 59 -30.74 -0.82 -5.72
C SER A 59 -31.79 -0.56 -4.63
N GLY A 60 -31.39 -0.57 -3.36
CA GLY A 60 -32.29 -0.36 -2.22
C GLY A 60 -33.01 -1.62 -1.75
N GLU A 61 -32.70 -2.78 -2.33
CA GLU A 61 -33.18 -4.09 -1.87
C GLU A 61 -32.64 -4.44 -0.48
N LEU A 62 -31.45 -3.92 -0.13
CA LEU A 62 -30.84 -4.08 1.18
C LEU A 62 -30.55 -2.72 1.81
N LYS A 63 -30.88 -2.58 3.09
CA LYS A 63 -30.48 -1.42 3.89
C LYS A 63 -29.11 -1.67 4.53
N PRO A 64 -28.25 -0.65 4.65
CA PRO A 64 -27.01 -0.77 5.40
C PRO A 64 -27.26 -1.20 6.85
N SER A 65 -26.51 -2.18 7.32
CA SER A 65 -26.50 -2.67 8.70
C SER A 65 -25.07 -2.77 9.24
N PRO A 66 -24.88 -2.93 10.57
CA PRO A 66 -23.55 -3.15 11.13
C PRO A 66 -22.80 -4.31 10.47
N ARG A 67 -23.52 -5.41 10.13
CA ARG A 67 -22.92 -6.57 9.46
C ARG A 67 -22.50 -6.27 8.03
N THR A 68 -23.31 -5.56 7.24
CA THR A 68 -22.94 -5.20 5.86
C THR A 68 -21.75 -4.24 5.85
N LEU A 69 -21.69 -3.31 6.81
CA LEU A 69 -20.56 -2.41 6.98
C LEU A 69 -19.30 -3.17 7.37
N GLN A 70 -19.38 -4.12 8.29
CA GLN A 70 -18.25 -4.98 8.66
C GLN A 70 -17.65 -5.69 7.44
N ILE A 71 -18.50 -6.32 6.62
CA ILE A 71 -18.10 -7.04 5.41
C ILE A 71 -17.36 -6.10 4.45
N LEU A 72 -17.95 -4.94 4.13
CA LEU A 72 -17.38 -4.00 3.18
C LEU A 72 -16.08 -3.36 3.71
N PHE A 73 -16.06 -2.92 4.97
CA PHE A 73 -14.92 -2.23 5.56
C PHE A 73 -13.79 -3.14 6.03
N SER A 74 -14.00 -4.47 6.06
CA SER A 74 -12.92 -5.46 6.14
C SER A 74 -12.17 -5.66 4.82
N ASP A 75 -12.69 -5.13 3.71
CA ASP A 75 -12.02 -5.23 2.41
C ASP A 75 -10.67 -4.49 2.44
N LEU A 76 -9.61 -5.24 2.12
CA LEU A 76 -8.23 -4.78 2.16
C LEU A 76 -7.88 -3.82 1.03
N GLY A 77 -8.68 -3.74 -0.05
CA GLY A 77 -8.35 -2.96 -1.24
C GLY A 77 -7.08 -3.42 -1.96
N CYS A 78 -6.68 -4.69 -1.79
CA CYS A 78 -5.38 -5.17 -2.26
C CYS A 78 -5.34 -5.47 -3.76
N GLY A 79 -6.48 -5.49 -4.46
CA GLY A 79 -6.57 -5.70 -5.90
C GLY A 79 -6.29 -7.12 -6.38
N ALA A 80 -6.18 -8.12 -5.48
CA ALA A 80 -6.04 -9.53 -5.87
C ALA A 80 -7.16 -9.97 -6.82
N CYS A 81 -8.41 -9.68 -6.43
CA CYS A 81 -9.57 -10.03 -7.22
C CYS A 81 -9.58 -9.41 -8.62
N HIS A 82 -9.10 -8.16 -8.75
CA HIS A 82 -8.98 -7.49 -10.04
C HIS A 82 -7.97 -8.22 -10.95
N GLN A 83 -6.78 -8.52 -10.43
CA GLN A 83 -5.74 -9.20 -11.20
C GLN A 83 -6.19 -10.60 -11.65
N GLN A 84 -6.78 -11.37 -10.74
CA GLN A 84 -7.24 -12.73 -11.04
C GLN A 84 -8.43 -12.74 -11.99
N CYS A 85 -9.40 -11.83 -11.81
CA CYS A 85 -10.52 -11.70 -12.73
C CYS A 85 -10.02 -11.40 -14.15
N ARG A 86 -9.10 -10.44 -14.29
CA ARG A 86 -8.52 -10.11 -15.59
C ARG A 86 -7.70 -11.27 -16.18
N GLY A 87 -6.84 -11.90 -15.38
CA GLY A 87 -5.95 -12.96 -15.82
C GLY A 87 -6.71 -14.23 -16.25
N LEU A 88 -7.65 -14.69 -15.42
CA LEU A 88 -8.33 -15.98 -15.62
C LEU A 88 -9.56 -15.89 -16.54
N THR A 89 -10.24 -14.74 -16.58
CA THR A 89 -11.51 -14.60 -17.33
C THR A 89 -11.44 -13.60 -18.49
N GLY A 90 -10.40 -12.78 -18.56
CA GLY A 90 -10.32 -11.66 -19.51
C GLY A 90 -11.21 -10.46 -19.17
N LEU A 91 -12.11 -10.57 -18.19
CA LEU A 91 -12.98 -9.48 -17.76
C LEU A 91 -12.20 -8.39 -17.02
N LYS A 92 -12.47 -7.13 -17.36
CA LYS A 92 -11.80 -5.96 -16.79
C LYS A 92 -12.67 -5.30 -15.72
N VAL A 93 -12.90 -6.02 -14.62
CA VAL A 93 -13.67 -5.50 -13.48
C VAL A 93 -12.75 -4.79 -12.49
N GLU A 94 -12.93 -3.48 -12.33
CA GLU A 94 -12.18 -2.60 -11.41
C GLU A 94 -12.69 -2.72 -9.95
N HIS A 95 -12.61 -3.92 -9.37
CA HIS A 95 -13.18 -4.22 -8.05
C HIS A 95 -12.80 -3.23 -6.94
N VAL A 96 -11.54 -2.78 -6.91
CA VAL A 96 -11.04 -1.87 -5.86
C VAL A 96 -11.77 -0.54 -5.94
N GLU A 97 -11.89 0.04 -7.13
CA GLU A 97 -12.59 1.29 -7.40
C GLU A 97 -14.07 1.20 -7.04
N LEU A 98 -14.72 0.08 -7.40
CA LEU A 98 -16.13 -0.15 -7.11
C LEU A 98 -16.39 -0.21 -5.59
N PHE A 99 -15.53 -0.92 -4.84
CA PHE A 99 -15.66 -1.02 -3.39
C PHE A 99 -15.30 0.29 -2.67
N GLU A 100 -14.27 1.02 -3.13
CA GLU A 100 -13.93 2.33 -2.59
C GLU A 100 -15.05 3.36 -2.86
N GLU A 101 -15.68 3.31 -4.04
CA GLU A 101 -16.85 4.13 -4.40
C GLU A 101 -18.05 3.82 -3.52
N LEU A 102 -18.35 2.54 -3.32
CA LEU A 102 -19.44 2.14 -2.43
C LEU A 102 -19.19 2.62 -0.99
N LYS A 103 -17.98 2.39 -0.46
CA LYS A 103 -17.59 2.86 0.88
C LYS A 103 -17.80 4.37 1.00
N ALA A 104 -17.33 5.16 0.03
CA ALA A 104 -17.49 6.61 0.03
C ALA A 104 -18.96 7.05 0.08
N ARG A 105 -19.84 6.43 -0.71
CA ARG A 105 -21.28 6.74 -0.70
C ARG A 105 -21.94 6.38 0.63
N LEU A 106 -21.54 5.28 1.25
CA LEU A 106 -22.04 4.89 2.57
C LEU A 106 -21.59 5.89 3.64
N VAL A 107 -20.34 6.39 3.57
CA VAL A 107 -19.84 7.45 4.45
C VAL A 107 -20.62 8.75 4.23
N GLU A 108 -20.81 9.18 2.99
CA GLU A 108 -21.56 10.41 2.65
C GLU A 108 -23.01 10.38 3.16
N ARG A 109 -23.64 9.20 3.17
CA ARG A 109 -25.00 8.99 3.71
C ARG A 109 -25.04 8.77 5.23
N GLY A 110 -23.91 8.87 5.92
CA GLY A 110 -23.83 8.77 7.37
C GLY A 110 -23.77 7.34 7.93
N TYR A 111 -23.66 6.31 7.09
CA TYR A 111 -23.57 4.92 7.55
C TYR A 111 -22.15 4.49 7.95
N GLY A 112 -21.11 5.17 7.45
CA GLY A 112 -19.72 4.82 7.73
C GLY A 112 -18.80 6.03 7.92
N PRO A 113 -17.48 5.83 7.96
CA PRO A 113 -16.82 4.53 8.11
C PRO A 113 -17.01 3.98 9.52
N LEU A 114 -16.40 2.82 9.82
CA LEU A 114 -16.38 2.28 11.18
C LEU A 114 -15.71 3.27 12.16
N PRO A 115 -16.06 3.27 13.46
CA PRO A 115 -15.55 4.23 14.43
C PRO A 115 -14.03 4.36 14.45
N GLU A 116 -13.31 3.24 14.42
CA GLU A 116 -11.84 3.19 14.44
C GLU A 116 -11.23 3.83 13.17
N GLN A 117 -11.94 3.79 12.05
CA GLN A 117 -11.52 4.36 10.77
C GLN A 117 -11.89 5.85 10.66
N ARG A 118 -12.97 6.28 11.31
CA ARG A 118 -13.36 7.69 11.42
C ARG A 118 -12.28 8.53 12.11
N ALA A 119 -11.57 7.92 13.07
CA ALA A 119 -10.45 8.52 13.76
C ALA A 119 -9.32 9.01 12.83
N TYR A 120 -9.21 8.47 11.61
CA TYR A 120 -8.24 8.98 10.63
C TYR A 120 -8.52 10.42 10.23
N ALA A 121 -9.77 10.79 9.90
CA ALA A 121 -10.07 12.16 9.49
C ALA A 121 -9.97 13.14 10.66
N GLU A 122 -10.35 12.72 11.87
CA GLU A 122 -10.15 13.53 13.08
C GLU A 122 -8.66 13.84 13.29
N SER A 123 -7.82 12.81 13.22
CA SER A 123 -6.38 12.96 13.39
C SER A 123 -5.75 13.77 12.28
N VAL A 124 -6.12 13.54 11.01
CA VAL A 124 -5.54 14.27 9.88
C VAL A 124 -5.96 15.74 9.88
N ARG A 125 -7.19 16.08 10.30
CA ARG A 125 -7.58 17.50 10.43
C ARG A 125 -6.77 18.23 11.49
N LYS A 126 -6.52 17.59 12.63
CA LYS A 126 -5.86 18.23 13.76
C LYS A 126 -4.33 18.21 13.65
N ASN A 127 -3.77 17.12 13.15
CA ASN A 127 -2.32 16.85 13.23
C ASN A 127 -1.67 16.61 11.85
N HIS A 128 -2.47 16.68 10.77
CA HIS A 128 -2.03 16.41 9.40
C HIS A 128 -1.47 14.99 9.17
N ASN A 129 -1.62 14.08 10.13
CA ASN A 129 -1.21 12.68 10.06
C ASN A 129 -2.25 11.76 10.75
N PRO A 130 -2.29 10.46 10.41
CA PRO A 130 -3.28 9.52 10.95
C PRO A 130 -2.92 8.94 12.33
N TYR A 131 -1.83 9.39 12.96
CA TYR A 131 -1.27 8.79 14.18
C TYR A 131 -1.42 9.65 15.44
N ARG A 132 -2.08 10.80 15.35
CA ARG A 132 -2.25 11.79 16.44
C ARG A 132 -0.91 12.31 17.00
N GLU A 133 0.15 12.24 16.19
CA GLU A 133 1.47 12.75 16.54
C GLU A 133 1.57 14.24 16.20
N ARG A 134 2.40 14.99 16.90
CA ARG A 134 2.64 16.41 16.60
C ARG A 134 3.22 16.58 15.20
N HIS A 135 2.78 17.61 14.47
CA HIS A 135 3.19 17.79 13.08
C HIS A 135 4.67 18.13 12.96
N GLU A 136 5.15 18.97 13.87
CA GLU A 136 6.51 19.50 13.95
C GLU A 136 7.55 18.38 14.15
N GLU A 137 7.15 17.24 14.69
CA GLU A 137 8.02 16.09 14.94
C GLU A 137 8.31 15.26 13.67
N ARG A 138 7.69 15.58 12.53
CA ARG A 138 7.75 14.76 11.31
C ARG A 138 9.14 14.59 10.71
N THR A 139 10.03 15.56 10.95
CA THR A 139 11.42 15.62 10.46
C THR A 139 12.42 15.33 11.57
N SER A 140 11.99 14.96 12.79
CA SER A 140 12.88 14.64 13.93
C SER A 140 13.83 13.47 13.70
N TRP A 141 13.63 12.68 12.66
CA TRP A 141 14.53 11.61 12.24
C TRP A 141 15.69 12.11 11.36
N LEU A 142 15.63 13.34 10.87
CA LEU A 142 16.63 13.90 9.97
C LEU A 142 17.87 14.34 10.77
N GLU A 143 19.03 13.79 10.41
CA GLU A 143 20.28 14.01 11.15
C GLU A 143 21.15 15.12 10.53
N ARG A 144 20.75 15.67 9.38
CA ARG A 144 21.50 16.69 8.62
C ARG A 144 20.55 17.71 8.01
N GLU A 145 20.97 18.96 7.94
CA GLU A 145 20.21 19.99 7.22
C GLU A 145 20.19 19.68 5.72
N LEU A 146 19.02 19.87 5.11
CA LEU A 146 18.79 19.75 3.67
C LEU A 146 18.45 21.14 3.11
N PRO A 147 18.70 21.40 1.81
CA PRO A 147 18.28 22.66 1.20
C PRO A 147 16.76 22.83 1.31
N GLU A 148 16.28 24.07 1.49
CA GLU A 148 14.83 24.34 1.56
C GLU A 148 14.08 23.99 0.27
N ARG A 149 14.79 23.98 -0.86
CA ARG A 149 14.24 23.74 -2.20
C ARG A 149 15.17 22.82 -2.98
N ALA A 150 14.61 21.87 -3.70
CA ALA A 150 15.34 20.99 -4.61
C ALA A 150 14.41 20.43 -5.68
N GLU A 151 14.96 20.08 -6.85
CA GLU A 151 14.16 19.46 -7.92
C GLU A 151 13.65 18.06 -7.54
N THR A 152 14.38 17.33 -6.69
CA THR A 152 13.95 16.05 -6.14
C THR A 152 13.45 16.24 -4.72
N VAL A 153 12.19 15.88 -4.46
CA VAL A 153 11.62 15.88 -3.11
C VAL A 153 11.39 14.43 -2.67
N TYR A 154 11.92 14.07 -1.49
CA TYR A 154 11.54 12.84 -0.82
C TYR A 154 10.27 13.07 -0.01
N PHE A 155 9.13 12.55 -0.51
CA PHE A 155 7.88 12.53 0.25
C PHE A 155 7.93 11.38 1.25
N VAL A 156 8.08 11.73 2.52
CA VAL A 156 8.49 10.80 3.58
C VAL A 156 7.32 9.89 3.98
N GLY A 157 6.13 10.47 4.04
CA GLY A 157 4.91 9.82 4.49
C GLY A 157 4.86 9.58 6.00
N CYS A 158 3.65 9.49 6.55
CA CYS A 158 3.45 9.44 7.99
C CYS A 158 4.09 8.22 8.67
N THR A 159 4.08 7.05 8.04
CA THR A 159 4.60 5.83 8.69
C THR A 159 6.11 5.90 8.84
N SER A 160 6.84 6.36 7.82
CA SER A 160 8.29 6.54 7.89
C SER A 160 8.65 7.68 8.86
N SER A 161 7.93 8.80 8.85
CA SER A 161 8.19 9.91 9.80
C SER A 161 7.98 9.55 11.27
N TYR A 162 6.96 8.74 11.60
CA TYR A 162 6.52 8.58 13.00
C TYR A 162 6.62 7.18 13.59
N ARG A 163 6.71 6.12 12.76
CA ARG A 163 6.63 4.73 13.24
C ARG A 163 7.79 3.84 12.77
N GLN A 164 8.35 4.12 11.59
CA GLN A 164 9.43 3.36 10.96
C GLN A 164 10.52 4.36 10.51
N ARG A 165 11.06 5.12 11.48
CA ARG A 165 12.01 6.23 11.26
C ARG A 165 13.30 5.78 10.61
N GLU A 166 13.70 4.54 10.85
CA GLU A 166 14.79 3.86 10.17
C GLU A 166 14.62 3.87 8.64
N ILE A 167 13.42 3.68 8.10
CA ILE A 167 13.21 3.77 6.63
C ILE A 167 13.49 5.18 6.12
N ALA A 168 13.05 6.20 6.86
CA ALA A 168 13.28 7.58 6.47
C ALA A 168 14.79 7.92 6.46
N ARG A 169 15.50 7.52 7.52
CA ARG A 169 16.96 7.68 7.63
C ARG A 169 17.71 6.92 6.54
N SER A 170 17.45 5.63 6.36
CA SER A 170 18.12 4.83 5.33
C SER A 170 17.83 5.35 3.92
N THR A 171 16.60 5.83 3.65
CA THR A 171 16.27 6.46 2.36
C THR A 171 17.10 7.71 2.12
N ALA A 172 17.17 8.61 3.11
CA ALA A 172 17.96 9.84 3.01
C ALA A 172 19.45 9.53 2.85
N GLU A 173 19.99 8.57 3.59
CA GLU A 173 21.39 8.19 3.52
C GLU A 173 21.76 7.61 2.15
N VAL A 174 20.92 6.74 1.59
CA VAL A 174 21.12 6.22 0.21
C VAL A 174 21.11 7.36 -0.81
N LEU A 175 20.22 8.34 -0.67
CA LEU A 175 20.17 9.51 -1.58
C LEU A 175 21.44 10.37 -1.46
N LEU A 176 21.87 10.67 -0.23
CA LEU A 176 23.08 11.45 0.05
C LEU A 176 24.34 10.77 -0.50
N ARG A 177 24.55 9.48 -0.18
CA ARG A 177 25.70 8.70 -0.67
C ARG A 177 25.70 8.50 -2.18
N SER A 178 24.52 8.61 -2.81
CA SER A 178 24.38 8.57 -4.27
C SER A 178 24.68 9.91 -4.95
N GLY A 179 24.91 10.99 -4.18
CA GLY A 179 25.15 12.33 -4.70
C GLY A 179 23.89 13.03 -5.21
N VAL A 180 22.70 12.61 -4.75
CA VAL A 180 21.44 13.24 -5.14
C VAL A 180 21.22 14.48 -4.27
N GLU A 181 21.04 15.64 -4.89
CA GLU A 181 20.49 16.82 -4.22
C GLU A 181 18.98 16.65 -4.06
N PHE A 182 18.49 16.68 -2.82
CA PHE A 182 17.06 16.54 -2.52
C PHE A 182 16.67 17.36 -1.30
N THR A 183 15.36 17.53 -1.12
CA THR A 183 14.77 18.09 0.09
C THR A 183 13.60 17.23 0.60
N VAL A 184 13.13 17.54 1.80
CA VAL A 184 11.91 16.99 2.42
C VAL A 184 10.99 18.14 2.80
N LEU A 185 9.70 17.85 2.98
CA LEU A 185 8.71 18.86 3.31
C LEU A 185 8.42 18.89 4.83
N GLU A 186 8.64 20.04 5.46
CA GLU A 186 8.19 20.32 6.83
C GLU A 186 6.67 20.48 6.93
N ASP A 187 6.03 20.93 5.86
CA ASP A 187 4.56 21.10 5.76
C ASP A 187 3.93 20.00 4.88
N GLU A 188 4.51 18.80 4.85
CA GLU A 188 3.87 17.65 4.16
C GLU A 188 2.70 17.12 4.99
N TRP A 189 1.51 17.06 4.43
CA TRP A 189 0.40 16.39 5.09
C TRP A 189 0.38 14.91 4.70
N CYS A 190 -0.43 14.11 5.41
CA CYS A 190 -0.71 12.72 5.02
C CYS A 190 -0.97 12.62 3.51
N CYS A 191 -0.56 11.55 2.83
CA CYS A 191 -0.87 11.43 1.40
C CYS A 191 -2.37 11.35 1.09
N GLY A 192 -3.23 11.16 2.10
CA GLY A 192 -4.68 11.00 1.94
C GLY A 192 -5.13 9.56 1.71
N SER A 193 -4.18 8.61 1.58
CA SER A 193 -4.47 7.20 1.31
C SER A 193 -5.49 6.59 2.29
N PRO A 194 -5.30 6.66 3.63
CA PRO A 194 -6.26 6.07 4.58
C PRO A 194 -7.66 6.68 4.47
N LEU A 195 -7.75 7.99 4.17
CA LEU A 195 -9.01 8.70 4.02
C LEU A 195 -9.79 8.22 2.79
N LEU A 196 -9.12 8.11 1.63
CA LEU A 196 -9.75 7.64 0.40
C LEU A 196 -10.32 6.22 0.56
N ARG A 197 -9.52 5.31 1.12
CA ARG A 197 -9.88 3.88 1.23
C ARG A 197 -10.93 3.59 2.31
N THR A 198 -11.16 4.55 3.20
CA THR A 198 -12.25 4.53 4.19
C THR A 198 -13.43 5.43 3.81
N GLY A 199 -13.46 5.95 2.57
CA GLY A 199 -14.58 6.73 2.05
C GLY A 199 -14.64 8.20 2.51
N GLN A 200 -13.60 8.70 3.19
CA GLN A 200 -13.53 10.07 3.74
C GLN A 200 -12.95 11.06 2.70
N ARG A 201 -13.58 11.11 1.51
CA ARG A 201 -13.01 11.74 0.30
C ARG A 201 -12.86 13.26 0.33
N LYS A 202 -13.75 13.98 1.02
CA LYS A 202 -13.70 15.46 1.08
C LYS A 202 -12.35 15.94 1.64
N LEU A 203 -11.99 15.45 2.81
CA LEU A 203 -10.70 15.76 3.44
C LEU A 203 -9.51 15.23 2.60
N ALA A 204 -9.67 14.08 1.93
CA ALA A 204 -8.61 13.58 1.06
C ALA A 204 -8.29 14.54 -0.11
N ARG A 205 -9.30 15.24 -0.65
CA ARG A 205 -9.13 16.27 -1.69
C ARG A 205 -8.34 17.47 -1.16
N GLU A 206 -8.76 18.00 -0.01
CA GLU A 206 -8.08 19.14 0.65
C GLU A 206 -6.60 18.85 0.89
N VAL A 207 -6.32 17.65 1.42
CA VAL A 207 -4.97 17.17 1.68
C VAL A 207 -4.15 17.00 0.39
N ALA A 208 -4.76 16.52 -0.69
CA ALA A 208 -4.09 16.38 -1.98
C ALA A 208 -3.70 17.74 -2.58
N GLU A 209 -4.60 18.73 -2.52
CA GLU A 209 -4.34 20.09 -2.98
C GLU A 209 -3.20 20.74 -2.18
N HIS A 210 -3.22 20.62 -0.86
CA HIS A 210 -2.16 21.10 0.02
C HIS A 210 -0.79 20.52 -0.34
N ASN A 211 -0.70 19.19 -0.46
CA ASN A 211 0.57 18.52 -0.75
C ASN A 211 1.15 18.92 -2.11
N LEU A 212 0.32 19.06 -3.15
CA LEU A 212 0.78 19.52 -4.46
C LEU A 212 1.30 20.96 -4.41
N GLU A 213 0.66 21.82 -3.63
CA GLU A 213 1.12 23.19 -3.43
C GLU A 213 2.44 23.24 -2.64
N ALA A 214 2.58 22.43 -1.57
CA ALA A 214 3.81 22.31 -0.82
C ALA A 214 4.99 21.84 -1.69
N LEU A 215 4.75 20.83 -2.54
CA LEU A 215 5.73 20.34 -3.52
C LEU A 215 6.14 21.43 -4.52
N ARG A 216 5.17 22.22 -5.03
CA ARG A 216 5.43 23.33 -5.94
C ARG A 216 6.32 24.40 -5.28
N ARG A 217 6.03 24.77 -4.03
CA ARG A 217 6.84 25.74 -3.25
C ARG A 217 8.28 25.25 -3.05
N ALA A 218 8.46 23.96 -2.76
CA ALA A 218 9.76 23.32 -2.63
C ALA A 218 10.56 23.20 -3.95
N GLY A 219 9.96 23.56 -5.09
CA GLY A 219 10.63 23.47 -6.40
C GLY A 219 10.65 22.07 -6.99
N ALA A 220 9.77 21.17 -6.53
CA ALA A 220 9.74 19.80 -6.99
C ALA A 220 9.50 19.70 -8.50
N ARG A 221 10.36 18.93 -9.18
CA ARG A 221 10.11 18.36 -10.52
C ARG A 221 9.92 16.85 -10.43
N ARG A 222 10.56 16.22 -9.45
CA ARG A 222 10.50 14.80 -9.13
C ARG A 222 10.11 14.59 -7.68
N VAL A 223 9.26 13.61 -7.43
CA VAL A 223 8.90 13.16 -6.08
C VAL A 223 9.20 11.68 -5.93
N VAL A 224 9.97 11.35 -4.90
CA VAL A 224 10.35 9.97 -4.56
C VAL A 224 9.60 9.54 -3.32
N PHE A 225 9.05 8.33 -3.32
CA PHE A 225 8.25 7.79 -2.21
C PHE A 225 8.84 6.47 -1.71
N SER A 226 9.13 6.37 -0.41
CA SER A 226 9.49 5.09 0.23
C SER A 226 8.26 4.22 0.53
N CYS A 227 7.07 4.80 0.42
CA CYS A 227 5.81 4.13 0.69
C CYS A 227 5.02 3.85 -0.58
N ALA A 228 4.85 2.57 -0.92
CA ALA A 228 3.96 2.08 -1.97
C ALA A 228 2.55 2.73 -1.94
N GLY A 229 2.00 2.95 -0.75
CA GLY A 229 0.68 3.60 -0.60
C GLY A 229 0.67 5.07 -0.96
N CYS A 230 1.72 5.82 -0.58
CA CYS A 230 1.84 7.23 -0.98
C CYS A 230 2.04 7.31 -2.50
N TYR A 231 2.94 6.49 -3.06
CA TYR A 231 3.19 6.43 -4.50
C TYR A 231 1.90 6.18 -5.31
N ARG A 232 1.13 5.11 -5.04
CA ARG A 232 -0.16 4.87 -5.73
C ARG A 232 -1.11 6.05 -5.57
N THR A 233 -1.15 6.66 -4.38
CA THR A 233 -2.09 7.73 -4.09
C THR A 233 -1.79 8.97 -4.94
N PHE A 234 -0.53 9.38 -5.04
CA PHE A 234 -0.14 10.46 -5.93
C PHE A 234 -0.30 10.11 -7.41
N SER A 235 0.12 8.91 -7.82
CA SER A 235 0.17 8.56 -9.24
C SER A 235 -1.17 8.15 -9.86
N ARG A 236 -2.10 7.60 -9.07
CA ARG A 236 -3.39 7.07 -9.58
C ARG A 236 -4.60 7.75 -8.95
N ASP A 237 -4.55 8.06 -7.65
CA ASP A 237 -5.71 8.61 -6.96
C ASP A 237 -5.84 10.13 -7.14
N TYR A 238 -4.74 10.88 -7.07
CA TYR A 238 -4.78 12.34 -7.22
C TYR A 238 -5.32 12.79 -8.58
N PRO A 239 -4.92 12.20 -9.74
CA PRO A 239 -5.51 12.55 -11.03
C PRO A 239 -7.03 12.39 -11.05
N ARG A 240 -7.52 11.27 -10.52
CA ARG A 240 -8.96 10.96 -10.47
C ARG A 240 -9.71 11.87 -9.50
N LEU A 241 -9.09 12.16 -8.36
CA LEU A 241 -9.67 12.99 -7.31
C LEU A 241 -9.76 14.45 -7.76
N LEU A 242 -8.68 14.98 -8.35
CA LEU A 242 -8.55 16.39 -8.70
C LEU A 242 -9.00 16.72 -10.13
N GLY A 243 -9.10 15.71 -11.01
CA GLY A 243 -9.41 15.90 -12.42
C GLY A 243 -8.25 16.48 -13.24
N ARG A 244 -7.01 16.41 -12.72
CA ARG A 244 -5.79 16.89 -13.38
C ARG A 244 -4.58 16.08 -12.94
N GLU A 245 -3.62 15.92 -13.84
CA GLU A 245 -2.34 15.30 -13.52
C GLU A 245 -1.51 16.19 -12.57
N PRO A 246 -0.73 15.60 -11.64
CA PRO A 246 0.16 16.33 -10.75
C PRO A 246 1.23 17.17 -11.45
N GLY A 247 1.62 16.81 -12.69
CA GLY A 247 2.68 17.50 -13.43
C GLY A 247 4.09 17.29 -12.87
N LEU A 248 4.32 16.16 -12.19
CA LEU A 248 5.58 15.82 -11.52
C LEU A 248 6.04 14.42 -11.96
N GLU A 249 7.35 14.17 -12.00
CA GLU A 249 7.88 12.81 -12.13
C GLU A 249 7.72 12.08 -10.79
N LEU A 250 6.81 11.11 -10.73
CA LEU A 250 6.51 10.35 -9.51
C LEU A 250 7.20 8.99 -9.57
N LEU A 251 8.04 8.67 -8.58
CA LEU A 251 8.78 7.41 -8.52
C LEU A 251 8.72 6.77 -7.13
N HIS A 252 8.55 5.46 -7.08
CA HIS A 252 8.84 4.71 -5.87
C HIS A 252 10.37 4.62 -5.64
N THR A 253 10.83 4.55 -4.39
CA THR A 253 12.27 4.43 -4.07
C THR A 253 12.94 3.27 -4.80
N SER A 254 12.28 2.12 -4.91
CA SER A 254 12.81 0.98 -5.70
C SER A 254 13.14 1.33 -7.16
N GLN A 255 12.31 2.14 -7.83
CA GLN A 255 12.57 2.58 -9.20
C GLN A 255 13.70 3.61 -9.23
N TYR A 256 13.68 4.56 -8.30
CA TYR A 256 14.65 5.64 -8.26
C TYR A 256 16.05 5.16 -7.87
N PHE A 257 16.14 4.31 -6.85
CA PHE A 257 17.38 3.65 -6.43
C PHE A 257 17.98 2.81 -7.55
N LEU A 258 17.16 2.05 -8.28
CA LEU A 258 17.67 1.32 -9.43
C LEU A 258 18.34 2.24 -10.47
N ARG A 259 17.74 3.42 -10.71
CA ARG A 259 18.28 4.43 -11.62
C ARG A 259 19.59 5.03 -11.11
N ILE A 260 19.62 5.56 -9.88
CA ILE A 260 20.77 6.33 -9.36
C ILE A 260 21.93 5.43 -8.92
N LEU A 261 21.64 4.16 -8.62
CA LEU A 261 22.66 3.17 -8.25
C LEU A 261 23.14 2.37 -9.47
N SER A 262 22.74 2.72 -10.68
CA SER A 262 23.27 2.08 -11.89
C SER A 262 24.79 2.22 -11.93
N GLY A 263 25.50 1.11 -12.17
CA GLY A 263 26.98 1.08 -12.16
C GLY A 263 27.65 1.13 -10.79
N ARG A 264 26.91 1.27 -9.68
CA ARG A 264 27.47 1.19 -8.32
C ARG A 264 27.58 -0.26 -7.83
N GLY A 265 28.65 -0.57 -7.12
CA GLY A 265 28.79 -1.83 -6.40
C GLY A 265 27.78 -1.92 -5.27
N LEU A 266 27.07 -3.05 -5.18
CA LEU A 266 26.15 -3.36 -4.09
C LEU A 266 26.53 -4.73 -3.54
N ARG A 267 26.72 -4.84 -2.23
CA ARG A 267 27.05 -6.11 -1.57
C ARG A 267 26.28 -6.25 -0.28
N GLY A 268 25.34 -7.19 -0.24
CA GLY A 268 24.61 -7.55 0.96
C GLY A 268 25.50 -8.19 2.03
N ASN A 269 24.96 -8.34 3.22
CA ASN A 269 25.63 -8.94 4.39
C ASN A 269 25.66 -10.48 4.38
N GLY A 270 25.30 -11.12 3.26
CA GLY A 270 25.08 -12.57 3.19
C GLY A 270 23.71 -12.97 3.75
N GLY A 271 23.46 -14.28 3.83
CA GLY A 271 22.19 -14.84 4.29
C GLY A 271 21.11 -14.89 3.20
N ARG A 272 20.00 -15.54 3.53
CA ARG A 272 18.87 -15.74 2.60
C ARG A 272 17.80 -14.66 2.79
N VAL A 273 17.43 -13.98 1.72
CA VAL A 273 16.42 -12.91 1.74
C VAL A 273 15.28 -13.21 0.75
N THR A 274 14.07 -12.78 1.10
CA THR A 274 12.91 -12.87 0.22
C THR A 274 12.11 -11.56 0.18
N TYR A 275 11.13 -11.45 -0.70
CA TYR A 275 10.42 -10.20 -0.96
C TYR A 275 8.89 -10.32 -0.83
N HIS A 276 8.30 -9.43 -0.04
CA HIS A 276 6.87 -9.16 -0.01
C HIS A 276 6.53 -8.02 -0.96
N ASP A 277 5.83 -8.34 -2.06
CA ASP A 277 5.25 -7.37 -2.98
C ASP A 277 4.12 -6.56 -2.32
N PRO A 278 4.30 -5.26 -2.02
CA PRO A 278 3.21 -4.44 -1.51
C PRO A 278 2.14 -4.28 -2.59
N CYS A 279 0.89 -4.57 -2.23
CA CYS A 279 -0.23 -4.55 -3.18
C CYS A 279 -0.37 -3.24 -3.98
N HIS A 280 -0.14 -2.09 -3.34
CA HIS A 280 -0.20 -0.80 -4.03
C HIS A 280 0.95 -0.58 -5.04
N LEU A 281 2.14 -1.15 -4.81
CA LEU A 281 3.28 -1.03 -5.73
C LEU A 281 3.17 -2.04 -6.88
N GLY A 282 2.91 -3.30 -6.54
CA GLY A 282 2.71 -4.38 -7.51
C GLY A 282 1.38 -4.24 -8.25
N ARG A 283 0.29 -4.78 -7.69
CA ARG A 283 -1.01 -4.81 -8.39
C ARG A 283 -1.58 -3.43 -8.73
N GLY A 284 -1.24 -2.42 -7.94
CA GLY A 284 -1.75 -1.05 -8.11
C GLY A 284 -1.04 -0.25 -9.20
N MET A 285 0.28 -0.45 -9.36
CA MET A 285 1.16 0.38 -10.21
C MET A 285 2.01 -0.42 -11.21
N GLY A 286 1.96 -1.76 -11.19
CA GLY A 286 2.71 -2.64 -12.08
C GLY A 286 4.21 -2.72 -11.81
N VAL A 287 4.69 -2.25 -10.64
CA VAL A 287 6.11 -2.19 -10.33
C VAL A 287 6.52 -3.46 -9.56
N TYR A 288 7.14 -4.39 -10.28
CA TYR A 288 7.58 -5.68 -9.73
C TYR A 288 9.10 -5.89 -9.82
N ASP A 289 9.72 -5.51 -10.93
CA ASP A 289 11.12 -5.83 -11.21
C ASP A 289 12.14 -4.98 -10.47
N PRO A 290 11.96 -3.64 -10.29
CA PRO A 290 13.00 -2.82 -9.66
C PRO A 290 13.44 -3.26 -8.26
N PRO A 291 12.54 -3.64 -7.32
CA PRO A 291 12.95 -4.21 -6.04
C PRO A 291 13.78 -5.49 -6.18
N ARG A 292 13.39 -6.37 -7.11
CA ARG A 292 14.04 -7.68 -7.34
C ARG A 292 15.43 -7.51 -7.93
N GLU A 293 15.59 -6.57 -8.86
CA GLU A 293 16.90 -6.29 -9.46
C GLU A 293 17.89 -5.79 -8.41
N LEU A 294 17.46 -4.86 -7.54
CA LEU A 294 18.28 -4.39 -6.43
C LEU A 294 18.63 -5.52 -5.46
N LEU A 295 17.67 -6.39 -5.12
CA LEU A 295 17.92 -7.55 -4.24
C LEU A 295 18.89 -8.55 -4.86
N ARG A 296 18.75 -8.87 -6.15
CA ARG A 296 19.69 -9.76 -6.87
C ARG A 296 21.09 -9.16 -6.93
N ARG A 297 21.22 -7.84 -7.14
CA ARG A 297 22.52 -7.17 -7.12
C ARG A 297 23.19 -7.24 -5.75
N MET A 298 22.41 -7.14 -4.66
CA MET A 298 22.95 -7.23 -3.30
C MET A 298 23.26 -8.67 -2.86
N TYR A 299 22.38 -9.63 -3.15
CA TYR A 299 22.40 -10.97 -2.54
C TYR A 299 22.68 -12.11 -3.53
N GLY A 300 22.66 -11.86 -4.84
CA GLY A 300 22.85 -12.90 -5.85
C GLY A 300 21.86 -14.06 -5.65
N GLU A 301 22.39 -15.27 -5.48
CA GLU A 301 21.64 -16.50 -5.21
C GLU A 301 20.98 -16.53 -3.82
N GLY A 302 21.39 -15.64 -2.90
CA GLY A 302 20.75 -15.50 -1.59
C GLY A 302 19.35 -14.88 -1.67
N PHE A 303 18.96 -14.27 -2.80
CA PHE A 303 17.60 -13.80 -3.01
C PHE A 303 16.71 -14.91 -3.56
N VAL A 304 15.67 -15.27 -2.80
CA VAL A 304 14.70 -16.30 -3.18
C VAL A 304 13.27 -15.77 -3.19
N GLU A 305 12.47 -16.20 -4.16
CA GLU A 305 11.05 -15.86 -4.23
C GLU A 305 10.21 -16.82 -3.39
N MET A 306 9.25 -16.27 -2.66
CA MET A 306 8.15 -17.07 -2.11
C MET A 306 7.22 -17.53 -3.23
N ARG A 307 6.52 -18.64 -2.97
CA ARG A 307 5.58 -19.24 -3.92
C ARG A 307 4.56 -18.26 -4.49
N ARG A 308 3.84 -17.54 -3.62
CA ARG A 308 3.00 -16.42 -4.03
C ARG A 308 3.86 -15.17 -4.16
N SER A 309 4.23 -14.80 -5.38
CA SER A 309 4.99 -13.58 -5.68
C SER A 309 4.27 -12.73 -6.73
N ARG A 310 4.76 -11.51 -6.95
CA ARG A 310 4.23 -10.55 -7.92
C ARG A 310 2.72 -10.32 -7.76
N GLU A 311 1.93 -10.43 -8.84
CA GLU A 311 0.48 -10.32 -8.85
C GLU A 311 -0.23 -11.40 -8.02
N ASN A 312 0.44 -12.50 -7.70
CA ASN A 312 -0.06 -13.57 -6.83
C ASN A 312 0.32 -13.37 -5.36
N SER A 313 0.99 -12.27 -4.97
CA SER A 313 1.43 -12.07 -3.58
C SER A 313 0.28 -11.97 -2.56
N TRP A 314 0.41 -12.67 -1.43
CA TRP A 314 -0.55 -12.58 -0.32
C TRP A 314 -0.48 -11.21 0.37
N CYS A 315 -1.63 -10.59 0.68
CA CYS A 315 -1.66 -9.27 1.30
C CYS A 315 -1.18 -9.30 2.77
N CYS A 316 -0.44 -8.28 3.20
CA CYS A 316 0.00 -8.16 4.59
C CYS A 316 -1.15 -7.92 5.59
N GLY A 317 -2.38 -7.60 5.13
CA GLY A 317 -3.56 -7.45 5.99
C GLY A 317 -3.82 -6.04 6.55
N ALA A 318 -2.91 -5.09 6.35
CA ALA A 318 -2.99 -3.82 7.07
C ALA A 318 -3.86 -2.73 6.40
N GLY A 319 -3.93 -2.76 5.06
CA GLY A 319 -4.43 -1.67 4.22
C GLY A 319 -5.90 -1.28 4.45
N SER A 320 -6.33 -0.22 3.79
CA SER A 320 -7.74 0.21 3.71
C SER A 320 -8.46 0.44 5.06
N GLY A 321 -7.71 0.74 6.12
CA GLY A 321 -8.23 0.93 7.47
C GLY A 321 -8.53 -0.38 8.22
N VAL A 322 -8.14 -1.52 7.66
CA VAL A 322 -8.37 -2.84 8.26
C VAL A 322 -7.53 -3.02 9.52
N LYS A 323 -6.27 -2.57 9.54
CA LYS A 323 -5.45 -2.66 10.76
C LYS A 323 -6.07 -1.95 11.97
N ALA A 324 -6.82 -0.87 11.74
CA ALA A 324 -7.49 -0.13 12.82
C ALA A 324 -8.77 -0.81 13.29
N ALA A 325 -9.64 -1.26 12.36
CA ALA A 325 -10.94 -1.84 12.70
C ALA A 325 -10.92 -3.35 12.98
N PHE A 326 -9.95 -4.08 12.43
CA PHE A 326 -9.84 -5.54 12.51
C PHE A 326 -8.39 -5.99 12.75
N PRO A 327 -7.77 -5.61 13.88
CA PRO A 327 -6.35 -5.86 14.14
C PRO A 327 -5.99 -7.35 14.13
N ASP A 328 -6.85 -8.23 14.65
CA ASP A 328 -6.60 -9.68 14.68
C ASP A 328 -6.58 -10.29 13.28
N PHE A 329 -7.52 -9.88 12.41
CA PHE A 329 -7.51 -10.25 11.00
C PHE A 329 -6.26 -9.73 10.28
N ALA A 330 -5.87 -8.48 10.54
CA ALA A 330 -4.66 -7.90 9.94
C ALA A 330 -3.40 -8.67 10.35
N LEU A 331 -3.28 -9.07 11.62
CA LEU A 331 -2.15 -9.86 12.12
C LEU A 331 -2.18 -11.29 11.59
N TRP A 332 -3.35 -11.92 11.51
CA TRP A 332 -3.50 -13.25 10.92
C TRP A 332 -3.03 -13.27 9.46
N SER A 333 -3.41 -12.27 8.66
CA SER A 333 -3.00 -12.19 7.25
C SER A 333 -1.49 -12.00 7.11
N ALA A 334 -0.88 -11.18 7.97
CA ALA A 334 0.57 -11.01 8.02
C ALA A 334 1.29 -12.31 8.41
N ALA A 335 0.76 -13.05 9.40
CA ALA A 335 1.31 -14.33 9.83
C ALA A 335 1.36 -15.36 8.69
N ARG A 336 0.30 -15.45 7.86
CA ARG A 336 0.31 -16.31 6.66
C ARG A 336 1.39 -15.94 5.65
N ARG A 337 1.74 -14.65 5.56
CA ARG A 337 2.83 -14.22 4.68
C ARG A 337 4.21 -14.58 5.25
N LEU A 338 4.37 -14.50 6.56
CA LEU A 338 5.60 -14.91 7.24
C LEU A 338 5.83 -16.42 7.09
N GLU A 339 4.78 -17.24 7.21
CA GLU A 339 4.85 -18.69 6.95
C GLU A 339 5.41 -19.02 5.56
N GLU A 340 5.07 -18.24 4.53
CA GLU A 340 5.63 -18.43 3.19
C GLU A 340 7.11 -18.06 3.12
N ALA A 341 7.52 -17.02 3.84
CA ALA A 341 8.92 -16.61 3.91
C ALA A 341 9.77 -17.65 4.66
N GLU A 342 9.24 -18.18 5.77
CA GLU A 342 9.83 -19.28 6.53
C GLU A 342 9.97 -20.54 5.66
N GLY A 343 8.96 -20.84 4.85
CA GLY A 343 8.95 -22.01 3.95
C GLY A 343 10.00 -21.97 2.83
N VAL A 344 10.58 -20.79 2.54
CA VAL A 344 11.74 -20.67 1.62
C VAL A 344 13.06 -20.45 2.36
N GLU A 345 13.06 -20.69 3.67
CA GLU A 345 14.20 -20.57 4.59
C GLU A 345 14.81 -19.16 4.65
N ALA A 346 14.02 -18.13 4.34
CA ALA A 346 14.51 -16.76 4.37
C ALA A 346 14.75 -16.27 5.81
N GLU A 347 15.87 -15.61 6.04
CA GLU A 347 16.20 -14.96 7.31
C GLU A 347 15.57 -13.57 7.40
N VAL A 348 15.45 -12.89 6.25
CA VAL A 348 14.90 -11.54 6.14
C VAL A 348 13.77 -11.49 5.11
N LEU A 349 12.60 -11.01 5.55
CA LEU A 349 11.51 -10.62 4.67
C LEU A 349 11.61 -9.14 4.32
N VAL A 350 11.90 -8.85 3.05
CA VAL A 350 12.04 -7.49 2.54
C VAL A 350 10.70 -6.95 2.05
N SER A 351 10.41 -5.68 2.31
CA SER A 351 9.30 -4.95 1.71
C SER A 351 9.75 -3.59 1.17
N THR A 352 8.85 -2.92 0.45
CA THR A 352 9.02 -1.57 -0.11
C THR A 352 7.84 -0.69 0.32
N CYS A 353 7.35 -0.93 1.53
CA CYS A 353 6.20 -0.25 2.08
C CYS A 353 6.30 -0.23 3.60
N PRO A 354 6.48 0.95 4.23
CA PRO A 354 6.56 1.11 5.68
C PRO A 354 5.36 0.51 6.42
N PHE A 355 4.17 0.58 5.82
CA PHE A 355 2.96 0.05 6.44
C PHE A 355 2.88 -1.48 6.36
N CYS A 356 3.42 -2.09 5.30
CA CYS A 356 3.61 -3.54 5.23
C CYS A 356 4.66 -3.97 6.25
N LYS A 357 5.85 -3.34 6.27
CA LYS A 357 6.92 -3.62 7.24
C LYS A 357 6.39 -3.59 8.67
N ARG A 358 5.65 -2.53 9.05
CA ARG A 358 5.05 -2.41 10.38
C ARG A 358 4.15 -3.60 10.72
N ASN A 359 3.20 -3.96 9.85
CA ASN A 359 2.24 -5.02 10.19
C ASN A 359 2.86 -6.42 10.16
N LEU A 360 3.77 -6.68 9.21
CA LEU A 360 4.54 -7.91 9.15
C LEU A 360 5.45 -8.04 10.38
N GLY A 361 6.13 -6.96 10.79
CA GLY A 361 6.94 -6.93 12.00
C GLY A 361 6.12 -7.14 13.28
N ASP A 362 4.93 -6.54 13.38
CA ASP A 362 4.00 -6.77 14.49
C ASP A 362 3.61 -8.25 14.61
N ALA A 363 3.35 -8.94 13.49
CA ALA A 363 3.05 -10.37 13.47
C ALA A 363 4.29 -11.22 13.74
N SER A 364 5.45 -10.85 13.20
CA SER A 364 6.72 -11.57 13.37
C SER A 364 7.15 -11.65 14.83
N ARG A 365 7.03 -10.56 15.58
CA ARG A 365 7.34 -10.54 17.03
C ARG A 365 6.48 -11.52 17.84
N LYS A 366 5.32 -11.95 17.33
CA LYS A 366 4.46 -12.96 17.95
C LYS A 366 4.81 -14.40 17.52
N ARG A 367 5.71 -14.59 16.54
CA ARG A 367 5.94 -15.86 15.83
C ARG A 367 7.40 -16.34 15.82
N GLY A 368 8.25 -15.81 16.68
CA GLY A 368 9.67 -16.22 16.74
C GLY A 368 10.65 -15.23 16.10
N GLY A 369 10.15 -14.10 15.58
CA GLY A 369 10.98 -12.91 15.35
C GLY A 369 11.78 -12.87 14.05
N MET A 370 11.29 -13.48 12.95
CA MET A 370 11.84 -13.25 11.60
C MET A 370 12.06 -11.75 11.34
N GLU A 371 13.22 -11.42 10.79
CA GLU A 371 13.54 -10.03 10.52
C GLU A 371 12.73 -9.50 9.33
N VAL A 372 12.14 -8.32 9.50
CA VAL A 372 11.38 -7.63 8.44
C VAL A 372 12.00 -6.27 8.18
N ARG A 373 12.54 -6.06 6.97
CA ARG A 373 13.22 -4.82 6.58
C ARG A 373 12.61 -4.17 5.35
N ASP A 374 12.76 -2.86 5.24
CA ASP A 374 12.56 -2.14 3.99
C ASP A 374 13.80 -2.28 3.09
N LEU A 375 13.58 -2.24 1.78
CA LEU A 375 14.65 -2.26 0.78
C LEU A 375 15.72 -1.19 1.03
N SER A 376 15.31 -0.01 1.52
CA SER A 376 16.21 1.12 1.78
C SER A 376 17.22 0.80 2.89
N GLU A 377 16.81 0.07 3.92
CA GLU A 377 17.68 -0.34 5.04
C GLU A 377 18.75 -1.34 4.59
N LEU A 378 18.42 -2.22 3.63
CA LEU A 378 19.40 -3.13 3.05
C LEU A 378 20.38 -2.39 2.14
N LEU A 379 19.89 -1.45 1.33
CA LEU A 379 20.73 -0.67 0.43
C LEU A 379 21.71 0.23 1.18
N GLU A 380 21.29 0.85 2.28
CA GLU A 380 22.17 1.64 3.12
C GLU A 380 23.41 0.84 3.55
N GLY A 381 23.22 -0.40 4.01
CA GLY A 381 24.32 -1.29 4.40
C GLY A 381 25.10 -1.90 3.24
N ALA A 382 24.54 -1.91 2.03
CA ALA A 382 25.11 -2.62 0.88
C ALA A 382 25.92 -1.75 -0.08
N LEU A 383 25.82 -0.42 0.01
CA LEU A 383 26.61 0.50 -0.82
C LEU A 383 28.09 0.37 -0.47
N THR A 384 28.91 0.01 -1.47
CA THR A 384 30.38 -0.11 -1.35
C THR A 384 31.11 1.14 -1.82
#